data_AF-A0A7C0WI27-F1
#
_entry.id   AF-A0A7C0WI27-F1
#
_cell.length_a   1.000
_cell.length_b   1.000
_cell.length_c   1.000
_cell.angle_alpha   90.00
_cell.angle_beta   90.00
_cell.angle_gamma   90.00
#
_symmetry.space_group_name_H-M   'P 1'
#
loop_
_entity.id
_entity.type
_entity.pdbx_description
1 polymer ?
#
loop_
_entity_poly.entity_id
_entity_poly.type
_entity_poly.pdbx_seq_one_letter_code
_entity_poly.pdbx_strand_id
1 'polypeptide(L)'
;SNREVVIALAAAGMVNMAMVIMASAAFHEGYPEVAEIETAYYMLTPLLGAAASAVFLASLIASGISSSVVGTMAGQMIMQGFVGFRIPLIVRRLVTMVPAFIVVAMGVNATEALVLSQVILSLALPIPMLALLHFTSRRDIMGEFVNGRATILLAGIGALVVLILNFTLLADFAGLF
;
A
#
# COMPACT_ATOMS: atom_id res chain seq x y z
N SER A 1 -10.77 17.54 4.26
CA SER A 1 -10.33 18.85 3.68
C SER A 1 -9.07 18.67 2.84
N ASN A 2 -8.87 19.43 1.75
CA ASN A 2 -7.67 19.28 0.90
C ASN A 2 -6.36 19.46 1.68
N ARG A 3 -6.35 20.37 2.67
CA ARG A 3 -5.16 20.62 3.52
C ARG A 3 -4.80 19.41 4.37
N GLU A 4 -5.78 18.72 4.93
CA GLU A 4 -5.56 17.51 5.72
C GLU A 4 -4.95 16.40 4.86
N VAL A 5 -5.45 16.21 3.64
CA VAL A 5 -4.92 15.22 2.70
C VAL A 5 -3.48 15.53 2.32
N VAL A 6 -3.16 16.79 2.01
CA VAL A 6 -1.80 17.20 1.67
C VAL A 6 -0.83 16.97 2.83
N ILE A 7 -1.22 17.36 4.05
CA ILE A 7 -0.38 17.18 5.25
C ILE A 7 -0.18 15.69 5.53
N ALA A 8 -1.24 14.89 5.47
CA ALA A 8 -1.15 13.45 5.74
C ALA A 8 -0.29 12.71 4.71
N LEU A 9 -0.48 12.99 3.41
CA LEU A 9 0.31 12.37 2.35
C LEU A 9 1.77 12.85 2.37
N ALA A 10 2.03 14.12 2.70
CA ALA A 10 3.39 14.62 2.87
C ALA A 10 4.11 13.93 4.05
N ALA A 11 3.42 13.74 5.17
CA ALA A 11 3.96 13.00 6.32
C ALA A 11 4.26 11.53 5.96
N ALA A 12 3.33 10.85 5.28
CA ALA A 12 3.56 9.50 4.78
C ALA A 12 4.75 9.43 3.81
N GLY A 13 4.87 10.42 2.91
CA GLY A 13 6.01 10.56 2.00
C GLY A 13 7.34 10.73 2.75
N MET A 14 7.38 11.55 3.79
CA MET A 14 8.57 11.71 4.64
C MET A 14 8.99 10.41 5.32
N VAL A 15 8.02 9.63 5.83
CA VAL A 15 8.31 8.32 6.43
C VAL A 15 8.87 7.35 5.37
N ASN A 16 8.27 7.29 4.17
CA ASN A 16 8.78 6.47 3.08
C ASN A 16 10.21 6.87 2.66
N MET A 17 10.48 8.17 2.56
CA MET A 17 11.84 8.66 2.27
C MET A 17 12.83 8.30 3.38
N ALA A 18 12.42 8.43 4.65
CA ALA A 18 13.25 8.03 5.78
C ALA A 18 13.59 6.53 5.76
N MET A 19 12.64 5.67 5.39
CA MET A 19 12.89 4.23 5.21
C MET A 19 13.92 3.96 4.11
N VAL A 20 13.80 4.63 2.95
CA VAL A 20 14.76 4.47 1.83
C VAL A 20 16.15 4.98 2.21
N ILE A 21 16.25 6.13 2.89
CA ILE A 21 17.53 6.68 3.34
C ILE A 21 18.18 5.75 4.37
N MET A 22 17.40 5.25 5.33
CA MET A 22 17.88 4.30 6.33
C MET A 22 18.41 3.02 5.68
N ALA A 23 17.63 2.44 4.75
CA ALA A 23 18.04 1.25 4.02
C ALA A 23 19.32 1.52 3.21
N SER A 24 19.38 2.63 2.48
CA SER A 24 20.57 3.00 1.71
C SER A 24 21.80 3.18 2.60
N ALA A 25 21.68 3.85 3.73
CA ALA A 25 22.80 4.09 4.66
C ALA A 25 23.24 2.82 5.39
N ALA A 26 22.31 1.92 5.73
CA ALA A 26 22.61 0.67 6.43
C ALA A 26 23.15 -0.44 5.51
N PHE A 27 22.80 -0.42 4.21
CA PHE A 27 23.04 -1.53 3.29
C PHE A 27 23.91 -1.18 2.07
N HIS A 28 24.54 0.01 2.02
CA HIS A 28 25.39 0.43 0.90
C HIS A 28 26.62 -0.48 0.67
N GLU A 29 27.11 -1.15 1.72
CA GLU A 29 28.22 -2.11 1.64
C GLU A 29 27.77 -3.54 1.99
N GLY A 30 27.46 -4.35 0.96
CA GLY A 30 27.82 -5.78 1.00
C GLY A 30 26.73 -6.85 1.18
N TYR A 31 25.43 -6.55 1.25
CA TYR A 31 24.42 -7.62 1.41
C TYR A 31 23.22 -7.46 0.44
N PRO A 32 23.35 -7.91 -0.83
CA PRO A 32 22.27 -7.86 -1.81
C PRO A 32 21.06 -8.77 -1.48
N GLU A 33 21.20 -9.68 -0.51
CA GLU A 33 20.13 -10.60 -0.05
C GLU A 33 19.25 -10.01 1.08
N VAL A 34 19.44 -8.76 1.49
CA VAL A 34 18.66 -8.13 2.58
C VAL A 34 17.36 -7.53 2.03
N ALA A 35 16.48 -8.38 1.52
CA ALA A 35 15.12 -7.99 1.14
C ALA A 35 14.11 -8.20 2.28
N GLU A 36 14.53 -8.85 3.37
CA GLU A 36 13.63 -9.31 4.43
C GLU A 36 13.58 -8.36 5.63
N ILE A 37 12.36 -8.11 6.10
CA ILE A 37 12.07 -7.24 7.26
C ILE A 37 12.79 -7.75 8.52
N GLU A 38 12.94 -9.07 8.65
CA GLU A 38 13.64 -9.71 9.77
C GLU A 38 15.13 -9.35 9.78
N THR A 39 15.78 -9.44 8.63
CA THR A 39 17.18 -9.06 8.47
C THR A 39 17.40 -7.57 8.72
N ALA A 40 16.44 -6.70 8.35
CA ALA A 40 16.50 -5.28 8.68
C ALA A 40 16.52 -5.02 10.20
N TYR A 41 15.71 -5.75 10.97
CA TYR A 41 15.69 -5.63 12.44
C TYR A 41 17.04 -6.02 13.08
N TYR A 42 17.60 -7.16 12.66
CA TYR A 42 18.88 -7.63 13.20
C TYR A 42 20.05 -6.73 12.84
N MET A 43 20.02 -6.10 11.66
CA MET A 43 21.07 -5.20 11.19
C MET A 43 20.99 -3.79 11.80
N LEU A 44 19.80 -3.35 12.21
CA LEU A 44 19.63 -2.07 12.93
C LEU A 44 20.27 -2.07 14.32
N THR A 45 20.34 -3.23 14.97
CA THR A 45 20.89 -3.35 16.34
C THR A 45 22.38 -2.98 16.42
N PRO A 46 23.29 -3.52 15.57
CA PRO A 46 24.70 -3.14 15.58
C PRO A 46 24.97 -1.76 14.99
N LEU A 47 24.15 -1.28 14.04
CA LEU A 47 24.39 0.00 13.35
C LEU A 47 23.89 1.22 14.12
N LEU A 48 22.70 1.13 14.73
CA LEU A 48 22.00 2.25 15.37
C LEU A 48 21.64 1.98 16.84
N GLY A 49 21.94 0.79 17.34
CA GLY A 49 21.68 0.37 18.72
C GLY A 49 20.34 -0.34 18.92
N ALA A 50 20.21 -1.01 20.06
CA ALA A 50 19.01 -1.79 20.43
C ALA A 50 17.73 -0.92 20.51
N ALA A 51 17.85 0.35 20.90
CA ALA A 51 16.73 1.27 20.98
C ALA A 51 16.11 1.56 19.60
N ALA A 52 16.93 1.71 18.56
CA ALA A 52 16.45 1.95 17.19
C ALA A 52 15.67 0.75 16.64
N SER A 53 16.16 -0.48 16.90
CA SER A 53 15.50 -1.72 16.49
C SER A 53 14.15 -1.91 17.20
N ALA A 54 14.07 -1.59 18.49
CA ALA A 54 12.81 -1.64 19.23
C ALA A 54 11.77 -0.64 18.70
N VAL A 55 12.20 0.60 18.40
CA VAL A 55 11.32 1.61 17.80
C VAL A 55 10.87 1.20 16.40
N PHE A 56 11.75 0.60 15.59
CA PHE A 56 11.42 0.08 14.27
C PHE A 56 10.36 -1.02 14.36
N LEU A 57 10.55 -2.03 15.22
CA LEU A 57 9.59 -3.11 15.43
C LEU A 57 8.23 -2.59 15.92
N ALA A 58 8.23 -1.69 16.91
CA ALA A 58 7.01 -1.07 17.41
C ALA A 58 6.27 -0.28 16.31
N SER A 59 7.02 0.43 15.46
CA SER A 59 6.47 1.19 14.33
C SER A 59 5.87 0.26 13.26
N LEU A 60 6.53 -0.86 12.96
CA LEU A 60 6.01 -1.87 12.02
C LEU A 60 4.70 -2.48 12.51
N ILE A 61 4.64 -2.85 13.80
CA ILE A 61 3.42 -3.41 14.41
C ILE A 61 2.29 -2.37 14.38
N ALA A 62 2.59 -1.13 14.79
CA ALA A 62 1.62 -0.04 14.77
C ALA A 62 1.08 0.23 13.35
N SER A 63 1.96 0.25 12.35
CA SER A 63 1.60 0.41 10.93
C SER A 63 0.71 -0.74 10.44
N GLY A 64 1.07 -2.00 10.76
CA GLY A 64 0.29 -3.18 10.40
C GLY A 64 -1.12 -3.18 11.00
N ILE A 65 -1.25 -2.84 12.28
CA ILE A 65 -2.55 -2.71 12.95
C ILE A 65 -3.38 -1.60 12.31
N SER A 66 -2.79 -0.43 12.10
CA SER A 66 -3.47 0.72 11.49
C SER A 66 -3.99 0.40 10.09
N SER A 67 -3.14 -0.17 9.22
CA SER A 67 -3.50 -0.57 7.86
C SER A 67 -4.59 -1.64 7.84
N SER A 68 -4.53 -2.64 8.73
CA SER A 68 -5.57 -3.68 8.84
C SER A 68 -6.93 -3.09 9.19
N VAL A 69 -6.99 -2.17 10.16
CA VAL A 69 -8.25 -1.51 10.56
C VAL A 69 -8.81 -0.69 9.40
N VAL A 70 -8.00 0.14 8.75
CA VAL A 70 -8.44 0.94 7.58
C VAL A 70 -8.90 0.03 6.44
N GLY A 71 -8.18 -1.06 6.16
CA GLY A 71 -8.55 -2.03 5.12
C GLY A 71 -9.90 -2.70 5.38
N THR A 72 -10.18 -3.09 6.62
CA THR A 72 -11.49 -3.68 6.98
C THR A 72 -12.65 -2.67 6.83
N MET A 73 -12.43 -1.40 7.20
CA MET A 73 -13.42 -0.34 7.04
C MET A 73 -13.66 0.01 5.58
N ALA A 74 -12.60 0.24 4.79
CA ALA A 74 -12.69 0.52 3.37
C ALA A 74 -13.43 -0.60 2.64
N GLY A 75 -13.07 -1.83 2.96
CA GLY A 75 -13.75 -2.98 2.41
C GLY A 75 -15.23 -3.05 2.80
N GLN A 76 -15.63 -2.62 4.00
CA GLN A 76 -17.04 -2.58 4.39
C GLN A 76 -17.82 -1.54 3.60
N MET A 77 -17.21 -0.36 3.37
CA MET A 77 -17.82 0.68 2.54
C MET A 77 -18.03 0.21 1.11
N ILE A 78 -17.05 -0.48 0.51
CA ILE A 78 -17.17 -1.06 -0.83
C ILE A 78 -18.30 -2.10 -0.86
N MET A 79 -18.32 -3.04 0.08
CA MET A 79 -19.33 -4.10 0.10
C MET A 79 -20.75 -3.56 0.30
N GLN A 80 -20.91 -2.56 1.17
CA GLN A 80 -22.20 -1.89 1.36
C GLN A 80 -22.63 -1.12 0.11
N GLY A 81 -21.70 -0.44 -0.56
CA GLY A 81 -21.98 0.34 -1.76
C GLY A 81 -22.29 -0.50 -3.01
N PHE A 82 -21.62 -1.64 -3.18
CA PHE A 82 -21.73 -2.47 -4.39
C PHE A 82 -22.62 -3.72 -4.25
N VAL A 83 -22.72 -4.29 -3.05
CA VAL A 83 -23.40 -5.58 -2.83
C VAL A 83 -24.59 -5.48 -1.87
N GLY A 84 -24.69 -4.39 -1.10
CA GLY A 84 -25.88 -4.05 -0.32
C GLY A 84 -26.08 -4.82 1.00
N PHE A 85 -25.18 -5.75 1.37
CA PHE A 85 -25.23 -6.45 2.66
C PHE A 85 -24.05 -6.10 3.58
N ARG A 86 -24.24 -6.29 4.90
CA ARG A 86 -23.22 -6.05 5.93
C ARG A 86 -22.83 -7.37 6.59
N ILE A 87 -21.54 -7.70 6.53
CA ILE A 87 -20.94 -8.79 7.32
C ILE A 87 -20.39 -8.18 8.62
N PRO A 88 -20.56 -8.82 9.79
CA PRO A 88 -19.94 -8.38 11.03
C PRO A 88 -18.41 -8.18 10.88
N LEU A 89 -17.87 -7.11 11.47
CA LEU A 89 -16.46 -6.74 11.36
C LEU A 89 -15.51 -7.87 11.80
N ILE A 90 -15.86 -8.61 12.85
CA ILE A 90 -15.06 -9.72 13.37
C ILE A 90 -14.97 -10.85 12.35
N VAL A 91 -16.10 -11.25 11.76
CA VAL A 91 -16.14 -12.32 10.74
C VAL A 91 -15.31 -11.91 9.53
N ARG A 92 -15.47 -10.67 9.08
CA ARG A 92 -14.66 -10.14 7.97
C ARG A 92 -13.17 -10.18 8.29
N ARG A 93 -12.78 -9.69 9.47
CA ARG A 93 -11.40 -9.62 9.91
C ARG A 93 -10.75 -11.01 10.00
N LEU A 94 -11.49 -12.00 10.48
CA LEU A 94 -11.05 -13.40 10.50
C LEU A 94 -10.83 -13.92 9.08
N VAL A 95 -11.82 -13.78 8.20
CA VAL A 95 -11.72 -14.24 6.80
C VAL A 95 -10.54 -13.59 6.08
N THR A 96 -10.31 -12.29 6.27
CA THR A 96 -9.17 -11.58 5.64
C THR A 96 -7.81 -11.95 6.22
N MET A 97 -7.75 -12.49 7.45
CA MET A 97 -6.50 -12.96 8.06
C MET A 97 -6.15 -14.40 7.70
N VAL A 98 -7.13 -15.22 7.32
CA VAL A 98 -6.92 -16.65 6.98
C VAL A 98 -5.81 -16.84 5.94
N PRO A 99 -5.76 -16.11 4.81
CA PRO A 99 -4.69 -16.28 3.83
C PRO A 99 -3.30 -16.03 4.41
N ALA A 100 -3.15 -15.02 5.27
CA ALA A 100 -1.88 -14.70 5.92
C ALA A 100 -1.43 -15.83 6.86
N PHE A 101 -2.34 -16.39 7.64
CA PHE A 101 -2.03 -17.54 8.51
C PHE A 101 -1.67 -18.80 7.73
N ILE A 102 -2.31 -19.04 6.58
CA ILE A 102 -1.99 -20.17 5.69
C ILE A 102 -0.56 -20.01 5.15
N VAL A 103 -0.21 -18.83 4.64
CA VAL A 103 1.13 -18.54 4.12
C VAL A 103 2.20 -18.75 5.20
N VAL A 104 1.97 -18.24 6.42
CA VAL A 104 2.89 -18.44 7.55
C VAL A 104 3.00 -19.92 7.93
N ALA A 105 1.90 -20.66 7.98
CA ALA A 105 1.90 -22.09 8.30
C ALA A 105 2.62 -22.93 7.23
N MET A 106 2.61 -22.48 5.98
CA MET A 106 3.34 -23.11 4.87
C MET A 106 4.84 -22.77 4.85
N GLY A 107 5.31 -21.84 5.70
CA GLY A 107 6.71 -21.43 5.75
C GLY A 107 7.18 -20.69 4.49
N VAL A 108 6.26 -20.08 3.74
CA VAL A 108 6.59 -19.32 2.53
C VAL A 108 7.28 -18.01 2.92
N ASN A 109 8.28 -17.60 2.15
CA ASN A 109 8.99 -16.33 2.36
C ASN A 109 7.99 -15.16 2.38
N ALA A 110 8.06 -14.33 3.42
CA ALA A 110 7.19 -13.17 3.59
C ALA A 110 7.28 -12.21 2.39
N THR A 111 8.47 -12.14 1.77
CA THR A 111 8.74 -11.35 0.57
C THR A 111 7.90 -11.82 -0.62
N GLU A 112 7.82 -13.12 -0.88
CA GLU A 112 7.03 -13.68 -1.99
C GLU A 112 5.53 -13.43 -1.78
N ALA A 113 5.05 -13.62 -0.55
CA ALA A 113 3.66 -13.32 -0.19
C ALA A 113 3.34 -11.83 -0.36
N LEU A 114 4.30 -10.95 -0.06
CA LEU A 114 4.20 -9.52 -0.27
C LEU A 114 4.15 -9.20 -1.77
N VAL A 115 5.00 -9.79 -2.60
CA VAL A 115 4.97 -9.62 -4.07
C VAL A 115 3.64 -10.07 -4.65
N LEU A 116 3.14 -11.25 -4.26
CA LEU A 116 1.81 -11.74 -4.67
C LEU A 116 0.68 -10.77 -4.28
N SER A 117 0.76 -10.19 -3.09
CA SER A 117 -0.20 -9.16 -2.65
C SER A 117 -0.14 -7.92 -3.54
N GLN A 118 1.06 -7.53 -3.99
CA GLN A 118 1.22 -6.42 -4.94
C GLN A 118 0.63 -6.76 -6.30
N VAL A 119 0.81 -7.98 -6.82
CA VAL A 119 0.21 -8.42 -8.08
C VAL A 119 -1.31 -8.31 -8.04
N ILE A 120 -1.95 -8.79 -6.96
CA ILE A 120 -3.40 -8.68 -6.77
C ILE A 120 -3.83 -7.21 -6.71
N LEU A 121 -3.08 -6.37 -5.98
CA LEU A 121 -3.36 -4.95 -5.88
C LEU A 121 -3.23 -4.24 -7.23
N SER A 122 -2.22 -4.60 -8.03
CA SER A 122 -2.00 -4.06 -9.38
C SER A 122 -3.11 -4.40 -10.35
N LEU A 123 -3.75 -5.56 -10.19
CA LEU A 123 -4.95 -5.92 -10.95
C LEU A 123 -6.20 -5.17 -10.47
N ALA A 124 -6.30 -4.91 -9.16
CA ALA A 124 -7.48 -4.27 -8.55
C ALA A 124 -7.51 -2.74 -8.71
N LEU A 125 -6.34 -2.08 -8.69
CA LEU A 125 -6.20 -0.61 -8.67
C LEU A 125 -6.74 0.12 -9.91
N PRO A 126 -6.59 -0.37 -11.16
CA PRO A 126 -6.99 0.36 -12.36
C PRO A 126 -8.47 0.75 -12.37
N ILE A 127 -9.35 -0.14 -11.92
CA ILE A 127 -10.81 0.05 -12.03
C ILE A 127 -11.28 1.22 -11.15
N PRO A 128 -11.01 1.28 -9.84
CA PRO A 128 -11.40 2.42 -9.01
C PRO A 128 -10.74 3.74 -9.43
N MET A 129 -9.49 3.69 -9.86
CA MET A 129 -8.74 4.90 -10.26
C MET A 129 -9.34 5.56 -11.50
N LEU A 130 -9.64 4.77 -12.53
CA LEU A 130 -10.29 5.26 -13.74
C LEU A 130 -11.73 5.72 -13.47
N ALA A 131 -12.48 4.97 -12.65
CA ALA A 131 -13.82 5.36 -12.25
C ALA A 131 -13.82 6.71 -11.50
N LEU A 132 -12.89 6.93 -10.58
CA LEU A 132 -12.77 8.19 -9.84
C LEU A 132 -12.44 9.36 -10.79
N LEU A 133 -11.48 9.19 -11.71
CA LEU A 133 -11.16 10.23 -12.68
C LEU A 133 -12.35 10.56 -13.60
N HIS A 134 -13.11 9.53 -14.00
CA HIS A 134 -14.30 9.69 -14.83
C HIS A 134 -15.45 10.38 -14.08
N PHE A 135 -15.74 9.98 -12.84
CA PHE A 135 -16.84 10.57 -12.07
C PHE A 135 -16.53 11.98 -11.59
N THR A 136 -15.27 12.27 -11.24
CA THR A 136 -14.88 13.61 -10.78
C THR A 136 -14.75 14.64 -11.90
N SER A 137 -14.72 14.20 -13.17
CA SER A 137 -14.74 15.07 -14.36
C SER A 137 -16.15 15.32 -14.90
N ARG A 138 -17.17 14.66 -14.35
CA ARG A 138 -18.55 14.69 -14.84
C ARG A 138 -19.41 15.74 -14.12
N ARG A 139 -19.97 16.67 -14.89
CA ARG A 139 -20.85 17.74 -14.38
C ARG A 139 -22.17 17.22 -13.82
N ASP A 140 -22.67 16.12 -14.36
CA ASP A 140 -23.90 15.48 -13.91
C ASP A 140 -23.77 14.81 -12.54
N ILE A 141 -22.55 14.46 -12.11
CA ILE A 141 -22.29 13.85 -10.80
C ILE A 141 -21.81 14.91 -9.80
N MET A 142 -20.84 15.75 -10.20
CA MET A 142 -20.18 16.70 -9.30
C MET A 142 -20.83 18.10 -9.28
N GLY A 143 -21.75 18.40 -10.20
CA GLY A 143 -22.44 19.69 -10.28
C GLY A 143 -21.46 20.85 -10.49
N GLU A 144 -21.47 21.80 -9.55
CA GLU A 144 -20.56 22.95 -9.56
C GLU A 144 -19.13 22.62 -9.07
N PHE A 145 -18.94 21.47 -8.40
CA PHE A 145 -17.66 21.04 -7.83
C PHE A 145 -16.81 20.18 -8.78
N VAL A 146 -17.04 20.29 -10.08
CA VAL A 146 -16.31 19.53 -11.09
C VAL A 146 -14.86 19.96 -11.12
N ASN A 147 -13.96 18.98 -11.24
CA ASN A 147 -12.54 19.26 -11.31
C ASN A 147 -12.19 20.19 -12.49
N GLY A 148 -11.33 21.16 -12.23
CA GLY A 148 -10.79 22.02 -13.27
C GLY A 148 -9.97 21.23 -14.29
N ARG A 149 -9.85 21.76 -15.52
CA ARG A 149 -9.10 21.09 -16.60
C ARG A 149 -7.66 20.77 -16.23
N ALA A 150 -7.00 21.64 -15.46
CA ALA A 150 -5.64 21.41 -14.96
C ALA A 150 -5.57 20.22 -13.99
N THR A 151 -6.52 20.12 -13.05
CA THR A 151 -6.60 19.01 -12.10
C THR A 151 -6.88 17.69 -12.80
N ILE A 152 -7.78 17.66 -13.78
CA ILE A 152 -8.07 16.46 -14.58
C ILE A 152 -6.84 16.03 -15.37
N LEU A 153 -6.12 16.98 -15.99
CA LEU A 153 -4.92 16.68 -16.75
C LEU A 153 -3.81 16.11 -15.85
N LEU A 154 -3.51 16.76 -14.73
CA LEU A 154 -2.48 16.30 -13.78
C LEU A 154 -2.85 14.95 -13.16
N ALA A 155 -4.11 14.76 -12.76
CA ALA A 155 -4.59 13.48 -12.25
C ALA A 155 -4.55 12.39 -13.32
N GLY A 156 -4.86 12.72 -14.58
CA GLY A 156 -4.77 11.80 -15.71
C GLY A 156 -3.34 11.36 -16.00
N ILE A 157 -2.38 12.29 -15.98
CA ILE A 157 -0.94 11.98 -16.12
C ILE A 157 -0.49 11.07 -14.96
N GLY A 158 -0.84 11.42 -13.72
CA GLY A 158 -0.49 10.61 -12.55
C GLY A 158 -1.08 9.19 -12.64
N ALA A 159 -2.36 9.08 -13.00
CA ALA A 159 -3.01 7.79 -13.20
C ALA A 159 -2.34 6.98 -14.31
N LEU A 160 -1.97 7.61 -15.43
CA LEU A 160 -1.26 6.94 -16.52
C LEU A 160 0.09 6.39 -16.07
N VAL A 161 0.89 7.18 -15.34
CA VAL A 161 2.18 6.74 -14.78
C VAL A 161 1.98 5.53 -13.86
N VAL A 162 1.01 5.60 -12.95
CA VAL A 162 0.72 4.49 -12.03
C VAL A 162 0.29 3.23 -12.80
N LEU A 163 -0.57 3.36 -13.83
CA LEU A 163 -0.98 2.21 -14.65
C LEU A 163 0.18 1.57 -15.40
N ILE A 164 1.08 2.38 -15.97
CA ILE A 164 2.27 1.88 -16.65
C ILE A 164 3.15 1.11 -15.67
N LEU A 165 3.42 1.66 -14.48
CA LEU A 165 4.25 1.00 -13.47
C LEU A 165 3.62 -0.31 -12.94
N ASN A 166 2.29 -0.34 -12.79
CA ASN A 166 1.57 -1.56 -12.41
C ASN A 166 1.64 -2.60 -13.53
N PHE A 167 1.53 -2.18 -14.79
CA PHE A 167 1.67 -3.08 -15.92
C PHE A 167 3.08 -3.66 -16.02
N THR A 168 4.12 -2.86 -15.79
CA THR A 168 5.50 -3.37 -15.77
C THR A 168 5.72 -4.39 -14.66
N LEU A 169 5.15 -4.18 -13.46
CA LEU A 169 5.22 -5.16 -12.36
C LEU A 169 4.53 -6.48 -12.75
N LEU A 170 3.35 -6.39 -13.37
CA LEU A 170 2.63 -7.58 -13.84
C LEU A 170 3.37 -8.32 -14.96
N ALA A 171 4.03 -7.58 -15.86
CA ALA A 171 4.81 -8.16 -16.95
C ALA A 171 6.06 -8.89 -16.43
N ASP A 172 6.76 -8.29 -15.46
CA ASP A 172 7.89 -8.89 -14.76
C ASP A 172 7.47 -10.18 -14.03
N PHE A 173 6.37 -10.13 -13.27
CA PHE A 173 5.82 -11.32 -12.61
C PHE A 173 5.38 -12.42 -13.60
N ALA A 174 4.90 -12.05 -14.78
CA ALA A 174 4.50 -12.99 -15.83
C ALA A 174 5.68 -13.56 -16.63
N GLY A 175 6.91 -13.11 -16.38
CA GLY A 175 8.10 -13.53 -17.12
C GLY A 175 8.14 -13.01 -18.56
N LEU A 176 7.48 -11.89 -18.84
CA LEU A 176 7.53 -11.21 -20.14
C LEU A 176 8.81 -10.37 -20.32
N PHE A 177 9.60 -10.21 -19.26
CA PHE A 177 10.89 -9.52 -19.20
C PHE A 177 11.87 -10.27 -18.30
#